data_AF-A0A3M7PI77-F1
#
_entry.id   AF-A0A3M7PI77-F1
#
_cell.length_a   1.000
_cell.length_b   1.000
_cell.length_c   1.000
_cell.angle_alpha   90.00
_cell.angle_beta   90.00
_cell.angle_gamma   90.00
#
_symmetry.space_group_name_H-M   'P 1'
#
loop_
_entity.id
_entity.type
_entity.pdbx_description
1 polymer ?
#
loop_
_entity_poly.entity_id
_entity_poly.type
_entity_poly.pdbx_seq_one_letter_code
_entity_poly.pdbx_strand_id
1 'polypeptide(L)'
;MQYMKLQIEFGGDINEIMIPYAGDPLVADLMVAVEQQLSVPADTQRLVFKGQNLHEFRDQPLKFFGICNSNKIRLVGRKAFIKSQN
;
A
#
# COMPACT_ATOMS: atom_id res chain seq x y z
N MET A 1 -1.27 -11.20 16.53
CA MET A 1 -1.34 -10.60 15.18
C MET A 1 -1.08 -9.11 15.34
N GLN A 2 -0.09 -8.56 14.64
CA GLN A 2 0.19 -7.13 14.66
C GLN A 2 -0.33 -6.49 13.36
N TYR A 3 -0.66 -5.20 13.45
CA TYR A 3 -1.11 -4.42 12.30
C TYR A 3 -0.24 -3.19 12.17
N MET A 4 0.16 -2.88 10.94
CA MET A 4 0.89 -1.67 10.61
C MET A 4 -0.09 -0.71 9.96
N LYS A 5 -0.20 0.50 10.52
CA LYS A 5 -1.05 1.56 9.99
C LYS A 5 -0.21 2.46 9.10
N LEU A 6 -0.58 2.58 7.83
CA LEU A 6 0.08 3.44 6.86
C LEU A 6 -0.92 4.40 6.22
N GLN A 7 -0.44 5.59 5.87
CA GLN A 7 -1.25 6.59 5.18
C GLN A 7 -0.95 6.52 3.69
N ILE A 8 -1.94 6.14 2.89
CA ILE A 8 -1.85 6.14 1.43
C ILE A 8 -2.58 7.35 0.88
N GLU A 9 -1.83 8.25 0.27
CA GLU A 9 -2.35 9.39 -0.47
C GLU A 9 -2.67 8.96 -1.90
N PHE A 10 -3.95 8.95 -2.26
CA PHE A 10 -4.45 8.58 -3.57
C PHE A 10 -5.41 9.64 -4.09
N GLY A 11 -5.10 10.26 -5.24
CA GLY A 11 -6.00 11.24 -5.89
C GLY A 11 -6.24 12.53 -5.09
N GLY A 12 -5.44 12.79 -4.06
CA GLY A 12 -5.63 13.91 -3.13
C GLY A 12 -6.26 13.48 -1.79
N ASP A 13 -6.81 12.27 -1.72
CA ASP A 13 -7.37 11.71 -0.49
C ASP A 13 -6.34 10.86 0.26
N ILE A 14 -6.19 11.12 1.55
CA ILE A 14 -5.36 10.29 2.42
C ILE A 14 -6.24 9.21 3.04
N ASN A 15 -5.92 7.95 2.74
CA ASN A 15 -6.60 6.79 3.27
C ASN A 15 -5.66 6.03 4.20
N GLU A 16 -6.19 5.52 5.30
CA GLU A 16 -5.39 4.75 6.26
C GLU A 16 -5.55 3.26 5.99
N ILE A 17 -4.45 2.60 5.62
CA ILE A 17 -4.41 1.16 5.36
C ILE A 17 -3.87 0.45 6.59
N MET A 18 -4.51 -0.66 6.94
CA MET A 18 -4.02 -1.57 7.97
C MET A 18 -3.41 -2.81 7.30
N ILE A 19 -2.11 -3.01 7.44
CA ILE A 19 -1.41 -4.18 6.93
C ILE A 19 -1.24 -5.17 8.08
N PRO A 20 -1.84 -6.36 8.02
CA PRO A 20 -1.55 -7.42 8.99
C PRO A 20 -0.12 -7.93 8.77
N TYR A 21 0.68 -8.03 9.82
CA TYR A 21 2.03 -8.57 9.74
C TYR A 21 2.33 -9.52 10.91
N ALA A 22 3.12 -10.57 10.60
CA ALA A 22 3.65 -11.50 11.59
C ALA A 22 5.12 -11.21 11.96
N GLY A 23 5.80 -10.35 11.19
CA GLY A 23 7.20 -9.97 11.33
C GLY A 23 7.49 -8.63 10.64
N ASP A 24 8.51 -8.55 9.77
CA ASP A 24 8.70 -7.35 8.96
C ASP A 24 7.76 -7.40 7.73
N PRO A 25 6.79 -6.48 7.59
CA PRO A 25 5.89 -6.45 6.44
C PRO A 25 6.67 -6.16 5.16
N LEU A 26 6.35 -6.89 4.10
CA LEU A 26 6.93 -6.69 2.77
C LEU A 26 6.14 -5.65 1.99
N VAL A 27 6.75 -5.13 0.93
CA VAL A 27 6.03 -4.28 -0.02
C VAL A 27 4.86 -5.02 -0.66
N ALA A 28 5.00 -6.33 -0.94
CA ALA A 28 3.91 -7.15 -1.44
C ALA A 28 2.68 -7.13 -0.52
N ASP A 29 2.88 -7.19 0.81
CA ASP A 29 1.79 -7.15 1.78
C ASP A 29 1.04 -5.80 1.74
N LEU A 30 1.79 -4.70 1.59
CA LEU A 30 1.20 -3.37 1.38
C LEU A 30 0.36 -3.31 0.10
N MET A 31 0.86 -3.88 -1.00
CA MET A 31 0.12 -3.89 -2.28
C MET A 31 -1.20 -4.65 -2.17
N VAL A 32 -1.19 -5.81 -1.50
CA VAL A 32 -2.40 -6.60 -1.24
C VAL A 32 -3.36 -5.83 -0.33
N ALA A 33 -2.85 -5.20 0.73
CA ALA A 33 -3.68 -4.41 1.64
C ALA A 33 -4.33 -3.20 0.94
N VAL A 34 -3.58 -2.52 0.08
CA VAL A 34 -4.07 -1.43 -0.77
C VAL A 34 -5.11 -1.93 -1.75
N GLU A 35 -4.89 -3.08 -2.38
CA GLU A 35 -5.86 -3.66 -3.31
C GLU A 35 -7.17 -4.01 -2.60
N GLN A 36 -7.10 -4.61 -1.41
CA GLN A 36 -8.29 -4.97 -0.64
C GLN A 36 -9.03 -3.76 -0.06
N GLN A 37 -8.31 -2.75 0.46
CA GLN A 37 -8.93 -1.61 1.16
C GLN A 37 -9.25 -0.44 0.24
N LEU A 38 -8.41 -0.18 -0.77
CA LEU A 38 -8.62 0.90 -1.73
C LEU A 38 -9.22 0.45 -3.05
N SER A 39 -9.34 -0.87 -3.28
CA SER A 39 -9.81 -1.41 -4.57
C SER A 39 -8.95 -0.96 -5.76
N VAL A 40 -7.63 -0.84 -5.54
CA VAL A 40 -6.66 -0.48 -6.60
C VAL A 40 -5.85 -1.72 -6.94
N PRO A 41 -6.03 -2.34 -8.11
CA PRO A 41 -5.34 -3.57 -8.48
C PRO A 41 -3.85 -3.33 -8.72
N ALA A 42 -3.01 -4.30 -8.33
CA ALA A 42 -1.55 -4.29 -8.50
C ALA A 42 -1.08 -3.73 -9.85
N ASP A 43 -1.64 -4.21 -10.96
CA ASP A 43 -1.26 -3.76 -12.32
C ASP A 43 -1.38 -2.26 -12.57
N THR A 44 -2.33 -1.59 -11.91
CA THR A 44 -2.55 -0.15 -12.08
C THR A 44 -2.03 0.67 -10.91
N GLN A 45 -1.69 0.01 -9.80
CA GLN A 45 -1.24 0.65 -8.58
C GLN A 45 0.28 0.89 -8.66
N ARG A 46 0.72 2.11 -8.35
CA ARG A 46 2.14 2.47 -8.28
C ARG A 46 2.37 3.17 -6.96
N LEU A 47 3.01 2.45 -6.05
CA LEU A 47 3.37 2.93 -4.73
C LEU A 47 4.70 3.68 -4.83
N VAL A 48 4.66 4.99 -4.58
CA VAL A 48 5.82 5.87 -4.61
C VAL A 48 6.11 6.36 -3.19
N PHE A 49 7.28 6.03 -2.68
CA PHE A 49 7.74 6.48 -1.37
C PHE A 49 9.12 7.11 -1.48
N LYS A 50 9.27 8.35 -1.00
CA LYS A 50 10.52 9.13 -1.10
C LYS A 50 11.12 9.16 -2.52
N GLY A 51 10.27 9.13 -3.56
CA GLY A 51 10.70 9.11 -4.96
C GLY A 51 11.09 7.73 -5.50
N GLN A 52 11.01 6.67 -4.69
CA GLN A 52 11.25 5.29 -5.12
C GLN A 52 9.92 4.60 -5.42
N ASN A 53 9.91 3.81 -6.49
CA ASN A 53 8.78 2.97 -6.85
C ASN A 53 8.87 1.65 -6.08
N LEU A 54 8.02 1.46 -5.06
CA LEU A 54 8.02 0.25 -4.26
C LEU A 54 7.64 -0.99 -5.10
N HIS A 55 6.90 -0.81 -6.19
CA HIS A 55 6.45 -1.92 -7.03
C HIS A 55 7.61 -2.76 -7.62
N GLU A 56 8.80 -2.18 -7.78
CA GLU A 56 10.01 -2.89 -8.22
C GLU A 56 10.66 -3.71 -7.10
N PHE A 57 10.28 -3.46 -5.85
CA PHE A 57 10.86 -4.05 -4.65
C PHE A 57 9.83 -4.80 -3.80
N ARG A 58 8.88 -5.48 -4.45
CA ARG A 58 7.83 -6.28 -3.79
C ARG A 58 8.35 -7.26 -2.73
N ASP A 59 9.53 -7.82 -2.93
CA ASP A 59 10.15 -8.81 -2.04
C ASP A 59 11.01 -8.18 -0.92
N GLN A 60 11.14 -6.84 -0.89
CA GLN A 60 11.87 -6.13 0.16
C GLN A 60 10.96 -5.74 1.34
N PRO A 61 11.50 -5.74 2.57
CA PRO A 61 10.77 -5.25 3.73
C PRO A 61 10.49 -3.74 3.63
N LEU A 62 9.30 -3.31 4.07
CA LEU A 62 8.95 -1.89 4.17
C LEU A 62 9.98 -1.12 5.02
N LYS A 63 10.50 -1.75 6.07
CA LYS A 63 11.53 -1.20 6.96
C LYS A 63 12.83 -0.85 6.22
N PHE A 64 13.17 -1.57 5.15
CA PHE A 64 14.36 -1.28 4.34
C PHE A 64 14.29 0.10 3.68
N PHE A 65 13.08 0.53 3.28
CA PHE A 65 12.81 1.86 2.74
C PHE A 65 12.67 2.95 3.81
N GLY A 66 12.72 2.55 5.09
CA GLY A 66 12.38 3.42 6.22
C GLY A 66 10.89 3.74 6.26
N ILE A 67 10.03 2.81 5.83
CA ILE A 67 8.59 2.86 6.03
C ILE A 67 8.30 2.27 7.40
N CYS A 68 7.72 3.09 8.26
CA CYS A 68 7.28 2.76 9.61
C CYS A 68 5.79 3.10 9.76
N ASN A 69 5.20 2.73 10.90
CA ASN A 69 3.86 3.15 11.26
C ASN A 69 3.68 4.66 11.10
N SER A 70 2.52 5.06 10.57
CA SER A 70 2.14 6.45 10.31
C SER A 70 2.94 7.15 9.20
N ASN A 71 3.73 6.44 8.39
CA ASN A 71 4.33 7.03 7.21
C ASN A 71 3.30 7.25 6.09
N LYS A 72 3.50 8.33 5.33
CA LYS A 72 2.73 8.65 4.13
C LYS A 72 3.40 8.11 2.89
N ILE A 73 2.69 7.28 2.14
CA ILE A 73 3.08 6.73 0.85
C ILE A 73 2.14 7.31 -0.20
N ARG A 74 2.68 7.71 -1.35
CA ARG A 74 1.84 8.13 -2.47
C ARG A 74 1.45 6.93 -3.28
N LEU A 75 0.16 6.76 -3.51
CA LEU A 75 -0.34 5.80 -4.47
C LEU A 75 -0.78 6.55 -5.72
N VAL A 76 -0.17 6.18 -6.83
CA VAL A 76 -0.57 6.61 -8.16
C VAL A 76 -1.20 5.42 -8.84
N GLY A 77 -2.43 5.55 -9.32
CA GLY A 77 -3.08 4.45 -10.00
C GLY A 77 -4.51 4.76 -10.35
N ARG A 78 -5.26 3.73 -10.71
CA ARG A 78 -6.69 3.84 -10.95
C ARG A 78 -7.42 2.89 -10.02
N LYS A 79 -8.34 3.41 -9.20
CA LYS A 79 -9.29 2.57 -8.49
C LYS A 79 -10.04 1.75 -9.53
N ALA A 80 -9.96 0.43 -9.40
CA ALA A 80 -10.93 -0.41 -10.05
C ALA A 80 -12.24 -0.14 -9.33
N PHE A 81 -13.25 0.32 -10.07
CA PHE A 81 -14.63 0.20 -9.60
C PHE A 81 -14.92 -1.30 -9.52
N ILE A 82 -14.61 -1.92 -8.38
CA ILE A 82 -15.20 -3.20 -8.06
C ILE A 82 -16.67 -2.87 -7.90
N LYS A 83 -17.47 -3.19 -8.92
CA LYS A 83 -18.92 -3.22 -8.76
C LYS A 83 -19.16 -4.11 -7.56
N SER A 84 -19.72 -3.54 -6.50
CA SER A 84 -20.44 -4.32 -5.51
C SER A 84 -21.46 -5.14 -6.31
N GLN A 85 -21.14 -6.41 -6.58
CA GLN A 85 -22.09 -7.36 -7.13
C GLN A 85 -22.81 -7.99 -5.96
N ASN A 86 -24.10 -7.62 -5.87
CA ASN A 86 -25.23 -8.22 -5.16
C ASN A 86 -25.17 -8.30 -3.64
#